data_AF-A0AAV9XPL2-F1
#
_entry.id   AF-A0AAV9XPL2-F1
#
_cell.length_a   1.000
_cell.length_b   1.000
_cell.length_c   1.000
_cell.angle_alpha   90.00
_cell.angle_beta   90.00
_cell.angle_gamma   90.00
#
_symmetry.space_group_name_H-M   'P 1'
#
loop_
_entity.id
_entity.type
_entity.pdbx_description
1 polymer ?
#
loop_
_entity_poly.entity_id
_entity_poly.type
_entity_poly.pdbx_seq_one_letter_code
_entity_poly.pdbx_strand_id
1 'polypeptide(L)'
;MSNPAANPELYGRPKPKNSIPANLSATSAVALSSELARLAASGKSHGRKRTAESSKDDIFRKGSNKGVSSRAARDVADGSRSSRKTTSKDIGYLDDAELQRARKNMEEKTRLYNAMKRGDYVPPTKKFKGGWAGAEEDRAGGLIDFDRKWAERETRKEEDEDAGTSSDDELSARSDDEEMVEYEDEFGRTRKLAKRELRKIQREDAREQAISNAYDSDEDARRRRIDPNHIIHGDIIQTNAFDPDEFERRRKQMEEEDRELQDAHYDATKEVRTKGVGFYQFSQDSEARKKEMEALISERDKTEKERVAKETRREERRKEVERRREELKKRRQGKQGERWLQSFLDETPELLNKTGSDGNDQSQD
;
A
#
# COMPACT_ATOMS: atom_id res chain seq x y z
N MET A 1 7.70 -15.30 71.85
CA MET A 1 7.54 -13.91 71.37
C MET A 1 6.63 -13.93 70.15
N SER A 2 5.40 -13.43 70.31
CA SER A 2 4.38 -13.36 69.26
C SER A 2 4.59 -12.11 68.40
N ASN A 3 4.70 -12.28 67.08
CA ASN A 3 4.82 -11.16 66.15
C ASN A 3 3.42 -10.67 65.72
N PRO A 4 3.03 -9.40 65.98
CA PRO A 4 1.70 -8.89 65.70
C PRO A 4 1.72 -8.01 64.44
N ALA A 5 1.33 -8.53 63.27
CA ALA A 5 0.84 -7.72 62.14
C ALA A 5 0.45 -8.59 60.93
N ALA A 6 -0.79 -9.07 60.92
CA ALA A 6 -1.56 -9.24 59.69
C ALA A 6 -3.02 -9.46 60.09
N ASN A 7 -3.75 -8.37 60.36
CA ASN A 7 -5.20 -8.43 60.55
C ASN A 7 -5.84 -8.88 59.22
N PRO A 8 -6.44 -10.09 59.14
CA PRO A 8 -6.96 -10.64 57.89
C PRO A 8 -8.37 -10.12 57.53
N GLU A 9 -8.89 -9.14 58.29
CA GLU A 9 -10.22 -8.57 58.08
C GLU A 9 -10.23 -7.31 57.21
N LEU A 10 -9.07 -6.70 56.92
CA LEU A 10 -8.99 -5.44 56.16
C LEU A 10 -8.80 -5.63 54.64
N TYR A 11 -8.26 -6.77 54.21
CA TYR A 11 -8.14 -7.13 52.79
C TYR A 11 -8.80 -8.50 52.62
N GLY A 12 -10.01 -8.50 52.04
CA GLY A 12 -10.91 -9.65 51.96
C GLY A 12 -10.21 -10.97 51.63
N ARG A 13 -10.65 -12.04 52.31
CA ARG A 13 -10.07 -13.39 52.22
C ARG A 13 -9.85 -13.80 50.75
N PRO A 14 -8.65 -14.23 50.35
CA PRO A 14 -8.44 -14.79 49.02
C PRO A 14 -9.29 -16.06 48.87
N LYS A 15 -10.06 -16.15 47.78
CA LYS A 15 -10.89 -17.34 47.49
C LYS A 15 -10.01 -18.59 47.39
N PRO A 16 -10.40 -19.73 47.97
CA PRO A 16 -9.67 -20.98 47.76
C PRO A 16 -9.70 -21.33 46.27
N LYS A 17 -8.51 -21.56 45.69
CA LYS A 17 -8.40 -22.14 44.36
C LYS A 17 -8.86 -23.59 44.47
N ASN A 18 -9.95 -23.95 43.79
CA ASN A 18 -10.38 -25.34 43.64
C ASN A 18 -9.38 -26.07 42.73
N SER A 19 -8.23 -26.48 43.27
CA SER A 19 -7.38 -27.49 42.64
C SER A 19 -7.82 -28.85 43.18
N ILE A 20 -8.59 -29.59 42.39
CA ILE A 20 -8.81 -31.01 42.64
C ILE A 20 -7.43 -31.69 42.49
N PRO A 21 -6.92 -32.42 43.49
CA PRO A 21 -5.66 -33.13 43.36
C PRO A 21 -5.83 -34.26 42.33
N ALA A 22 -5.19 -34.11 41.17
CA ALA A 22 -5.08 -35.17 40.18
C ALA A 22 -4.05 -36.20 40.66
N ASN A 23 -4.49 -37.13 41.50
CA ASN A 23 -3.71 -38.34 41.79
C ASN A 23 -3.83 -39.28 40.58
N LEU A 24 -2.93 -39.12 39.62
CA LEU A 24 -2.82 -39.94 38.41
C LEU A 24 -2.16 -41.29 38.75
N SER A 25 -2.94 -42.25 39.27
CA SER A 25 -2.54 -43.66 39.33
C SER A 25 -3.06 -44.41 38.11
N ALA A 26 -2.27 -44.41 37.05
CA ALA A 26 -2.56 -45.02 35.75
C ALA A 26 -2.29 -46.54 35.72
N THR A 27 -3.07 -47.36 36.44
CA THR A 27 -2.87 -48.83 36.42
C THR A 27 -4.12 -49.71 36.28
N SER A 28 -5.31 -49.16 36.00
CA SER A 28 -6.44 -50.02 35.58
C SER A 28 -7.39 -49.37 34.59
N ALA A 29 -7.76 -50.11 33.53
CA ALA A 29 -8.69 -49.66 32.48
C ALA A 29 -10.09 -49.30 33.03
N VAL A 30 -10.48 -49.90 34.17
CA VAL A 30 -11.74 -49.63 34.87
C VAL A 30 -11.71 -48.27 35.56
N ALA A 31 -10.56 -47.84 36.09
CA ALA A 31 -10.43 -46.50 36.67
C ALA A 31 -10.60 -45.42 35.59
N LEU A 32 -10.00 -45.63 34.41
CA LEU A 32 -10.08 -44.71 33.27
C LEU A 32 -11.51 -44.54 32.73
N SER A 33 -12.27 -45.63 32.61
CA SER A 33 -13.67 -45.56 32.16
C SER A 33 -14.56 -44.86 33.19
N SER A 34 -14.31 -45.08 34.48
CA SER A 34 -15.04 -44.40 35.56
C SER A 34 -14.75 -42.90 35.64
N GLU A 35 -13.51 -42.48 35.36
CA GLU A 35 -13.14 -41.06 35.28
C GLU A 35 -13.70 -40.38 34.04
N LEU A 36 -13.68 -41.02 32.87
CA LEU A 36 -14.32 -40.49 31.67
C LEU A 36 -15.83 -40.34 31.83
N ALA A 37 -16.49 -41.32 32.47
CA ALA A 37 -17.91 -41.22 32.79
C ALA A 37 -18.20 -40.07 33.78
N ARG A 38 -17.34 -39.86 34.78
CA ARG A 38 -17.44 -38.73 35.72
C ARG A 38 -17.20 -37.38 35.06
N LEU A 39 -16.23 -37.27 34.15
CA LEU A 39 -15.95 -36.06 33.38
C LEU A 39 -17.11 -35.73 32.41
N ALA A 40 -17.71 -36.73 31.78
CA ALA A 40 -18.89 -36.55 30.93
C ALA A 40 -20.13 -36.10 31.73
N ALA A 41 -20.33 -36.65 32.94
CA ALA A 41 -21.44 -36.27 33.82
C ALA A 41 -21.25 -34.87 34.46
N SER A 42 -20.01 -34.40 34.61
CA SER A 42 -19.66 -33.08 35.19
C SER A 42 -19.81 -31.90 34.21
N GLY A 43 -20.55 -32.05 33.10
CA GLY A 43 -20.76 -31.07 32.02
C GLY A 43 -21.53 -29.79 32.40
N LYS A 44 -21.13 -29.10 33.46
CA LYS A 44 -21.61 -27.74 33.81
C LYS A 44 -20.50 -26.91 34.45
N SER A 45 -19.42 -26.68 33.70
CA SER A 45 -18.43 -25.64 34.00
C SER A 45 -18.64 -24.45 33.05
N HIS A 46 -18.79 -23.25 33.61
CA HIS A 46 -18.86 -21.97 32.90
C HIS A 46 -17.50 -21.59 32.31
N GLY A 47 -17.01 -22.38 31.37
CA GLY A 47 -15.85 -22.08 30.54
C GLY A 47 -16.22 -21.16 29.39
N ARG A 48 -15.42 -20.10 29.21
CA ARG A 48 -15.48 -19.13 28.09
C ARG A 48 -15.75 -19.83 26.76
N LYS A 49 -16.84 -19.46 26.06
CA LYS A 49 -17.20 -20.02 24.75
C LYS A 49 -16.04 -19.81 23.76
N ARG A 50 -15.28 -20.87 23.48
CA ARG A 50 -14.47 -20.95 22.27
C ARG A 50 -15.45 -20.99 21.10
N THR A 51 -15.27 -20.11 20.13
CA THR A 51 -16.04 -20.14 18.89
C THR A 51 -15.71 -21.47 18.20
N ALA A 52 -16.68 -22.38 18.17
CA ALA A 52 -16.60 -23.55 17.32
C ALA A 52 -16.38 -23.09 15.89
N GLU A 53 -15.41 -23.69 15.22
CA GLU A 53 -15.21 -23.58 13.78
C GLU A 53 -16.48 -24.14 13.11
N SER A 54 -17.41 -23.24 12.81
CA SER A 54 -18.56 -23.55 11.99
C SER A 54 -18.03 -23.94 10.61
N SER A 55 -18.47 -25.09 10.13
CA SER A 55 -18.39 -25.52 8.74
C SER A 55 -18.49 -24.32 7.79
N LYS A 56 -17.58 -24.26 6.81
CA LYS A 56 -17.44 -23.21 5.80
C LYS A 56 -18.80 -22.81 5.19
N ASP A 57 -19.45 -21.84 5.81
CA ASP A 57 -20.59 -21.14 5.24
C ASP A 57 -20.09 -19.88 4.52
N ASP A 58 -20.45 -19.83 3.25
CA ASP A 58 -20.10 -18.86 2.21
C ASP A 58 -19.98 -17.39 2.71
N ILE A 59 -18.82 -16.76 2.42
CA ILE A 59 -18.43 -15.39 2.85
C ILE A 59 -19.47 -14.34 2.41
N PHE A 60 -20.25 -14.62 1.37
CA PHE A 60 -21.29 -13.73 0.85
C PHE A 60 -22.64 -13.81 1.57
N ARG A 61 -22.82 -14.77 2.50
CA ARG A 61 -24.08 -14.93 3.27
C ARG A 61 -23.99 -14.37 4.69
N LYS A 62 -22.79 -14.10 5.21
CA LYS A 62 -22.65 -13.39 6.48
C LYS A 62 -22.98 -11.92 6.25
N GLY A 63 -24.14 -11.49 6.77
CA GLY A 63 -24.53 -10.09 6.85
C GLY A 63 -23.35 -9.24 7.34
N SER A 64 -23.22 -8.04 6.73
CA SER A 64 -22.08 -7.12 6.87
C SER A 64 -21.46 -7.08 8.27
N ASN A 65 -20.13 -6.94 8.35
CA ASN A 65 -19.38 -6.82 9.61
C ASN A 65 -20.12 -5.96 10.64
N LYS A 66 -20.10 -6.37 11.92
CA LYS A 66 -20.81 -5.67 13.01
C LYS A 66 -20.48 -4.18 12.99
N GLY A 67 -21.47 -3.34 12.71
CA GLY A 67 -21.33 -1.89 12.62
C GLY A 67 -21.20 -1.30 11.21
N VAL A 68 -21.08 -2.13 10.16
CA VAL A 68 -21.11 -1.66 8.77
C VAL A 68 -22.50 -1.21 8.37
N SER A 69 -23.55 -1.95 8.74
CA SER A 69 -24.93 -1.53 8.50
C SER A 69 -25.30 -0.22 9.22
N SER A 70 -24.81 0.00 10.45
CA SER A 70 -25.03 1.26 11.16
C SER A 70 -24.26 2.44 10.56
N ARG A 71 -23.06 2.20 10.02
CA ARG A 71 -22.29 3.24 9.30
C ARG A 71 -22.96 3.56 7.97
N ALA A 72 -23.33 2.54 7.19
CA ALA A 72 -24.07 2.71 5.95
C ALA A 72 -25.40 3.45 6.16
N ALA A 73 -26.15 3.11 7.21
CA ALA A 73 -27.38 3.83 7.56
C ALA A 73 -27.12 5.31 7.93
N ARG A 74 -26.00 5.59 8.61
CA ARG A 74 -25.59 6.96 8.93
C ARG A 74 -25.15 7.71 7.67
N ASP A 75 -24.44 7.07 6.76
CA ASP A 75 -24.00 7.66 5.49
C ASP A 75 -25.18 7.93 4.55
N VAL A 76 -26.25 7.14 4.59
CA VAL A 76 -27.51 7.42 3.88
C VAL A 76 -28.25 8.60 4.50
N ALA A 77 -28.32 8.67 5.84
CA ALA A 77 -28.95 9.80 6.54
C ALA A 77 -28.17 11.12 6.36
N ASP A 78 -26.84 11.06 6.30
CA ASP A 78 -25.96 12.21 6.10
C ASP A 78 -25.80 12.56 4.61
N GLY A 79 -25.91 11.58 3.71
CA GLY A 79 -25.93 11.78 2.26
C GLY A 79 -27.11 12.64 1.79
N SER A 80 -28.26 12.55 2.46
CA SER A 80 -29.40 13.46 2.23
C SER A 80 -29.11 14.92 2.62
N ARG A 81 -28.10 15.17 3.46
CA ARG A 81 -27.73 16.51 3.96
C ARG A 81 -26.40 17.04 3.42
N SER A 82 -25.50 16.17 2.98
CA SER A 82 -24.11 16.51 2.66
C SER A 82 -23.73 16.31 1.18
N SER A 83 -24.55 15.63 0.36
CA SER A 83 -24.19 15.36 -1.05
C SER A 83 -24.58 16.45 -2.04
N ARG A 84 -25.25 17.53 -1.62
CA ARG A 84 -25.38 18.72 -2.47
C ARG A 84 -24.21 19.64 -2.18
N LYS A 85 -23.14 19.51 -2.99
CA LYS A 85 -22.23 20.62 -3.23
C LYS A 85 -23.04 21.74 -3.90
N THR A 86 -23.77 22.51 -3.12
CA THR A 86 -24.47 23.70 -3.59
C THR A 86 -23.40 24.70 -3.96
N THR A 87 -23.28 24.98 -5.25
CA THR A 87 -22.67 26.22 -5.73
C THR A 87 -23.47 27.39 -5.13
N SER A 88 -22.84 28.54 -4.92
CA SER A 88 -23.33 29.67 -4.10
C SER A 88 -24.71 30.25 -4.46
N LYS A 89 -25.35 29.79 -5.54
CA LYS A 89 -26.65 30.26 -6.02
C LYS A 89 -27.85 29.44 -5.55
N ASP A 90 -27.65 28.30 -4.89
CA ASP A 90 -28.74 27.37 -4.51
C ASP A 90 -28.74 27.08 -2.99
N ILE A 91 -28.50 28.11 -2.19
CA ILE A 91 -28.65 28.06 -0.73
C ILE A 91 -30.12 28.41 -0.45
N GLY A 92 -30.97 27.39 -0.45
CA GLY A 92 -32.36 27.55 -0.01
C GLY A 92 -32.44 28.08 1.43
N TYR A 93 -33.66 28.44 1.85
CA TYR A 93 -33.93 28.91 3.21
C TYR A 93 -33.51 27.84 4.23
N LEU A 94 -32.42 28.13 4.96
CA LEU A 94 -31.96 27.31 6.08
C LEU A 94 -32.80 27.68 7.30
N ASP A 95 -33.19 26.68 8.09
CA ASP A 95 -33.88 26.90 9.36
C ASP A 95 -33.01 27.80 10.27
N ASP A 96 -33.63 28.79 10.91
CA ASP A 96 -32.90 29.76 11.75
C ASP A 96 -32.09 29.06 12.84
N ALA A 97 -32.58 27.92 13.35
CA ALA A 97 -31.87 27.11 14.32
C ALA A 97 -30.57 26.49 13.76
N GLU A 98 -30.53 26.12 12.48
CA GLU A 98 -29.33 25.60 11.81
C GLU A 98 -28.33 26.73 11.52
N LEU A 99 -28.82 27.91 11.13
CA LEU A 99 -27.99 29.10 10.94
C LEU A 99 -27.26 29.52 12.23
N GLN A 100 -27.95 29.51 13.36
CA GLN A 100 -27.33 29.84 14.65
C GLN A 100 -26.28 28.80 15.07
N ARG A 101 -26.52 27.51 14.80
CA ARG A 101 -25.52 26.45 15.04
C ARG A 101 -24.30 26.60 14.14
N ALA A 102 -24.51 26.92 12.86
CA ALA A 102 -23.42 27.15 11.92
C ALA A 102 -22.58 28.37 12.32
N ARG A 103 -23.22 29.47 12.72
CA ARG A 103 -22.54 30.67 13.25
C ARG A 103 -21.71 30.36 14.49
N LYS A 104 -22.28 29.68 15.48
CA LYS A 104 -21.56 29.27 16.68
C LYS A 104 -20.35 28.36 16.36
N ASN A 105 -20.53 27.39 15.48
CA ASN A 105 -19.42 26.51 15.05
C ASN A 105 -18.32 27.29 14.32
N MET A 106 -18.67 28.31 13.55
CA MET A 106 -17.70 29.18 12.87
C MET A 106 -16.94 30.05 13.87
N GLU A 107 -17.62 30.61 14.87
CA GLU A 107 -17.00 31.38 15.96
C GLU A 107 -16.06 30.52 16.82
N GLU A 108 -16.43 29.27 17.10
CA GLU A 108 -15.57 28.33 17.82
C GLU A 108 -14.32 28.00 17.00
N LYS A 109 -14.47 27.81 15.68
CA LYS A 109 -13.33 27.61 14.77
C LYS A 109 -12.44 28.83 14.69
N THR A 110 -12.98 30.04 14.55
CA THR A 110 -12.16 31.27 14.49
C THR A 110 -11.39 31.47 15.78
N ARG A 111 -12.04 31.24 16.93
CA ARG A 111 -11.37 31.26 18.24
C ARG A 111 -10.25 30.23 18.33
N LEU A 112 -10.49 29.00 17.86
CA LEU A 112 -9.49 27.94 17.81
C LEU A 112 -8.29 28.31 16.91
N TYR A 113 -8.55 28.83 15.72
CA TYR A 113 -7.51 29.28 14.80
C TYR A 113 -6.72 30.46 15.37
N ASN A 114 -7.37 31.41 16.05
CA ASN A 114 -6.69 32.53 16.69
C ASN A 114 -5.83 32.07 17.86
N ALA A 115 -6.31 31.11 18.68
CA ALA A 115 -5.51 30.50 19.74
C ALA A 115 -4.32 29.72 19.17
N MET A 116 -4.51 29.00 18.06
CA MET A 116 -3.44 28.25 17.40
C MET A 116 -2.41 29.16 16.72
N LYS A 117 -2.84 30.28 16.12
CA LYS A 117 -1.94 31.33 15.61
C LYS A 117 -1.16 32.01 16.73
N ARG A 118 -1.78 32.21 17.89
CA ARG A 118 -1.16 32.84 19.05
C ARG A 118 -0.23 31.90 19.82
N GLY A 119 -0.29 30.59 19.56
CA GLY A 119 0.43 29.55 20.30
C GLY A 119 -0.24 29.11 21.60
N ASP A 120 -1.37 29.74 22.00
CA ASP A 120 -2.11 29.45 23.23
C ASP A 120 -2.99 28.19 23.13
N TYR A 121 -3.04 27.53 21.97
CA TYR A 121 -3.84 26.32 21.79
C TYR A 121 -3.13 25.08 22.31
N VAL A 122 -3.54 24.63 23.50
CA VAL A 122 -3.20 23.30 24.02
C VAL A 122 -4.25 22.30 23.51
N PRO A 123 -3.90 21.38 22.58
CA PRO A 123 -4.85 20.36 22.16
C PRO A 123 -5.23 19.52 23.38
N PRO A 124 -6.53 19.22 23.60
CA PRO A 124 -6.93 18.40 24.73
C PRO A 124 -6.23 17.05 24.58
N THR A 125 -5.28 16.77 25.47
CA THR A 125 -4.55 15.52 25.50
C THR A 125 -5.57 14.42 25.75
N LYS A 126 -6.01 13.75 24.68
CA LYS A 126 -6.79 12.53 24.81
C LYS A 126 -5.86 11.60 25.58
N LYS A 127 -6.18 11.33 26.85
CA LYS A 127 -5.41 10.40 27.69
C LYS A 127 -5.36 9.06 26.95
N PHE A 128 -4.31 8.84 26.17
CA PHE A 128 -3.98 7.55 25.62
C PHE A 128 -3.68 6.68 26.84
N LYS A 129 -4.66 5.88 27.23
CA LYS A 129 -4.54 4.93 28.33
C LYS A 129 -3.66 3.78 27.84
N GLY A 130 -2.35 4.02 27.79
CA GLY A 130 -1.37 3.05 27.34
C GLY A 130 -0.06 3.67 26.85
N GLY A 131 0.90 3.81 27.77
CA GLY A 131 2.33 3.67 27.45
C GLY A 131 3.10 4.92 27.03
N TRP A 132 3.48 5.76 28.00
CA TRP A 132 4.87 6.07 28.36
C TRP A 132 4.83 7.10 29.50
N ALA A 133 5.17 6.67 30.71
CA ALA A 133 5.38 7.57 31.84
C ALA A 133 6.84 8.05 31.75
N GLY A 134 7.07 9.33 31.50
CA GLY A 134 8.42 9.91 31.44
C GLY A 134 8.64 11.09 30.50
N ALA A 135 7.60 11.83 30.09
CA ALA A 135 7.75 13.11 29.37
C ALA A 135 6.74 14.15 29.93
N GLU A 136 6.82 14.36 31.24
CA GLU A 136 6.66 15.66 31.88
C GLU A 136 7.89 16.45 31.39
N GLU A 137 7.85 17.60 30.72
CA GLU A 137 6.98 18.77 30.73
C GLU A 137 6.98 19.38 29.30
N ASP A 138 5.99 20.20 28.96
CA ASP A 138 6.14 21.27 27.98
C ASP A 138 6.45 20.96 26.51
N ARG A 139 5.80 19.95 25.91
CA ARG A 139 5.56 19.98 24.45
C ARG A 139 4.35 20.84 24.09
N ALA A 140 4.37 22.08 24.58
CA ALA A 140 3.34 23.10 24.39
C ALA A 140 3.38 23.79 23.01
N GLY A 141 3.99 23.16 22.00
CA GLY A 141 3.99 23.66 20.63
C GLY A 141 3.44 22.59 19.71
N GLY A 142 2.33 22.87 19.02
CA GLY A 142 1.99 22.13 17.81
C GLY A 142 3.25 22.07 16.93
N LEU A 143 3.56 20.90 16.35
CA LEU A 143 4.78 20.65 15.56
C LEU A 143 4.94 21.55 14.31
N ILE A 144 4.07 22.54 14.15
CA ILE A 144 4.02 23.49 13.06
C ILE A 144 4.16 24.88 13.68
N ASP A 145 5.34 25.47 13.51
CA ASP A 145 5.56 26.89 13.74
C ASP A 145 4.90 27.66 12.59
N PHE A 146 3.75 28.29 12.88
CA PHE A 146 2.94 28.98 11.88
C PHE A 146 3.62 30.26 11.37
N ASP A 147 4.43 30.91 12.21
CA ASP A 147 5.17 32.11 11.81
C ASP A 147 6.33 31.73 10.90
N ARG A 148 7.03 30.61 11.19
CA ARG A 148 8.04 30.06 10.27
C ARG A 148 7.43 29.65 8.92
N LYS A 149 6.28 28.97 8.92
CA LYS A 149 5.59 28.57 7.67
C LYS A 149 5.03 29.75 6.89
N TRP A 150 4.66 30.84 7.55
CA TRP A 150 4.22 32.05 6.88
C TRP A 150 5.41 32.77 6.23
N ALA A 151 6.53 32.90 6.95
CA ALA A 151 7.77 33.44 6.40
C ALA A 151 8.28 32.62 5.21
N GLU A 152 8.35 31.29 5.32
CA GLU A 152 8.72 30.39 4.20
C GLU A 152 7.80 30.53 2.97
N ARG A 153 6.53 30.95 3.17
CA ARG A 153 5.59 31.16 2.07
C ARG A 153 5.79 32.49 1.36
N GLU A 154 6.12 33.54 2.12
CA GLU A 154 6.44 34.85 1.55
C GLU A 154 7.81 34.82 0.85
N THR A 155 8.83 34.16 1.41
CA THR A 155 10.11 33.97 0.69
C THR A 155 9.94 33.15 -0.58
N ARG A 156 9.07 32.13 -0.57
CA ARG A 156 8.77 31.34 -1.77
C ARG A 156 7.99 32.15 -2.83
N LYS A 157 7.16 33.10 -2.42
CA LYS A 157 6.52 34.03 -3.36
C LYS A 157 7.54 35.01 -3.94
N GLU A 158 8.46 35.53 -3.13
CA GLU A 158 9.55 36.39 -3.61
C GLU A 158 10.49 35.63 -4.57
N GLU A 159 10.78 34.34 -4.32
CA GLU A 159 11.54 33.49 -5.26
C GLU A 159 10.78 33.14 -6.56
N ASP A 160 9.44 33.13 -6.53
CA ASP A 160 8.58 32.97 -7.72
C ASP A 160 8.33 34.31 -8.46
N GLU A 161 8.68 35.47 -7.87
CA GLU A 161 8.60 36.80 -8.49
C GLU A 161 9.78 37.09 -9.44
N ASP A 162 10.91 36.39 -9.32
CA ASP A 162 12.01 36.42 -10.31
C ASP A 162 11.76 35.49 -11.54
N ALA A 163 10.61 34.82 -11.59
CA ALA A 163 10.11 34.13 -12.79
C ALA A 163 8.90 34.84 -13.44
N GLY A 164 8.69 36.12 -13.11
CA GLY A 164 7.63 36.96 -13.66
C GLY A 164 8.12 38.02 -14.64
N THR A 165 8.75 37.65 -15.77
CA THR A 165 8.83 38.55 -16.93
C THR A 165 8.79 37.82 -18.28
N SER A 166 7.61 37.34 -18.65
CA SER A 166 7.05 37.57 -19.99
C SER A 166 5.57 37.15 -19.97
N SER A 167 4.72 38.11 -19.61
CA SER A 167 3.27 38.01 -19.75
C SER A 167 2.88 38.74 -21.03
N ASP A 168 2.91 38.05 -22.18
CA ASP A 168 2.03 38.31 -23.34
C ASP A 168 2.06 37.19 -24.41
N ASP A 169 1.96 35.90 -24.03
CA ASP A 169 1.62 34.84 -25.02
C ASP A 169 1.01 33.57 -24.37
N GLU A 170 0.20 33.74 -23.33
CA GLU A 170 -0.50 32.62 -22.69
C GLU A 170 -1.85 32.34 -23.34
N LEU A 171 -1.91 31.49 -24.38
CA LEU A 171 -3.07 30.61 -24.63
C LEU A 171 -2.72 29.31 -25.41
N SER A 172 -1.54 29.20 -26.04
CA SER A 172 -1.17 28.01 -26.85
C SER A 172 -0.15 27.07 -26.17
N ALA A 173 0.68 27.55 -25.24
CA ALA A 173 1.78 26.77 -24.66
C ALA A 173 1.40 25.82 -23.50
N ARG A 174 0.23 26.01 -22.88
CA ARG A 174 -0.20 25.18 -21.72
C ARG A 174 -0.62 23.76 -22.08
N SER A 175 -0.98 23.48 -23.34
CA SER A 175 -1.38 22.11 -23.74
C SER A 175 -0.19 21.17 -23.91
N ASP A 176 0.99 21.71 -24.24
CA ASP A 176 2.20 20.92 -24.50
C ASP A 176 2.90 20.49 -23.19
N ASP A 177 2.72 21.26 -22.12
CA ASP A 177 3.28 20.96 -20.80
C ASP A 177 2.63 19.75 -20.09
N GLU A 178 1.39 19.42 -20.46
CA GLU A 178 0.63 18.24 -19.99
C GLU A 178 0.87 17.00 -20.87
N GLU A 179 1.61 17.13 -21.97
CA GLU A 179 1.97 16.01 -22.84
C GLU A 179 2.79 14.98 -22.05
N MET A 180 2.33 13.73 -22.07
CA MET A 180 2.98 12.61 -21.38
C MET A 180 4.09 12.05 -22.27
N VAL A 181 5.34 12.27 -21.87
CA VAL A 181 6.54 11.84 -22.58
C VAL A 181 7.21 10.69 -21.82
N GLU A 182 7.78 9.74 -22.57
CA GLU A 182 8.55 8.63 -22.01
C GLU A 182 9.97 9.10 -21.68
N TYR A 183 10.37 8.93 -20.42
CA TYR A 183 11.68 9.30 -19.90
C TYR A 183 12.31 8.13 -19.18
N GLU A 184 13.61 7.97 -19.38
CA GLU A 184 14.43 6.97 -18.71
C GLU A 184 15.05 7.59 -17.46
N ASP A 185 14.63 7.08 -16.30
CA ASP A 185 15.17 7.42 -14.98
C ASP A 185 16.63 6.95 -14.86
N GLU A 186 17.39 7.49 -13.91
CA GLU A 186 18.82 7.20 -13.68
C GLU A 186 19.11 5.70 -13.46
N PHE A 187 18.09 4.97 -13.02
CA PHE A 187 18.12 3.52 -12.81
C PHE A 187 17.78 2.70 -14.07
N GLY A 188 17.69 3.32 -15.24
CA GLY A 188 17.37 2.68 -16.53
C GLY A 188 15.91 2.22 -16.65
N ARG A 189 14.99 2.82 -15.86
CA ARG A 189 13.55 2.49 -15.89
C ARG A 189 12.80 3.52 -16.74
N THR A 190 11.98 3.05 -17.67
CA THR A 190 11.10 3.93 -18.45
C THR A 190 9.88 4.36 -17.64
N ARG A 191 9.66 5.67 -17.52
CA ARG A 191 8.53 6.29 -16.81
C ARG A 191 7.83 7.27 -17.74
N LYS A 192 6.50 7.35 -17.66
CA LYS A 192 5.71 8.36 -18.37
C LYS A 192 5.50 9.54 -17.45
N LEU A 193 6.05 10.69 -17.82
CA LEU A 193 5.96 11.92 -17.03
C LEU A 193 5.44 13.05 -17.92
N ALA A 194 4.79 14.03 -17.30
CA ALA A 194 4.41 15.24 -18.02
C ALA A 194 5.66 16.02 -18.42
N LYS A 195 5.64 16.66 -19.59
CA LYS A 195 6.76 17.45 -20.13
C LYS A 195 7.26 18.52 -19.14
N ARG A 196 6.34 19.12 -18.37
CA ARG A 196 6.68 20.04 -17.27
C ARG A 196 7.49 19.39 -16.14
N GLU A 197 7.17 18.15 -15.79
CA GLU A 197 7.87 17.40 -14.74
C GLU A 197 9.27 16.99 -15.22
N LEU A 198 9.40 16.61 -16.49
CA LEU A 198 10.70 16.33 -17.11
C LEU A 198 11.65 17.52 -17.08
N ARG A 199 11.15 18.73 -17.37
CA ARG A 199 11.96 19.94 -17.28
C ARG A 199 12.45 20.24 -15.86
N LYS A 200 11.69 19.83 -14.84
CA LYS A 200 12.12 19.98 -13.44
C LYS A 200 13.24 19.00 -13.11
N ILE A 201 13.06 17.72 -13.46
CA ILE A 201 14.06 16.67 -13.24
C ILE A 201 15.36 17.06 -13.95
N GLN A 202 15.31 17.43 -15.22
CA GLN A 202 16.50 17.87 -15.96
C GLN A 202 17.24 19.05 -15.33
N ARG A 203 16.52 19.96 -14.66
CA ARG A 203 17.13 21.10 -13.95
C ARG A 203 17.79 20.65 -12.65
N GLU A 204 17.16 19.73 -11.92
CA GLU A 204 17.73 19.11 -10.72
C GLU A 204 18.99 18.31 -11.07
N ASP A 205 18.92 17.44 -12.08
CA ASP A 205 20.06 16.66 -12.59
C ASP A 205 21.23 17.58 -13.00
N ALA A 206 20.95 18.67 -13.75
CA ALA A 206 21.98 19.62 -14.15
C ALA A 206 22.62 20.35 -12.95
N ARG A 207 21.84 20.63 -11.90
CA ARG A 207 22.33 21.24 -10.67
C ARG A 207 23.20 20.26 -9.88
N GLU A 208 22.77 19.01 -9.76
CA GLU A 208 23.54 17.96 -9.09
C GLU A 208 24.85 17.65 -9.84
N GLN A 209 24.81 17.60 -11.17
CA GLN A 209 26.03 17.48 -12.00
C GLN A 209 26.95 18.69 -11.83
N ALA A 210 26.41 19.91 -11.76
CA ALA A 210 27.22 21.10 -11.51
C ALA A 210 27.87 21.08 -10.12
N ILE A 211 27.15 20.62 -9.10
CA ILE A 211 27.67 20.44 -7.74
C ILE A 211 28.73 19.33 -7.70
N SER A 212 28.47 18.18 -8.32
CA SER A 212 29.42 17.07 -8.43
C SER A 212 30.70 17.48 -9.17
N ASN A 213 30.57 18.22 -10.27
CA ASN A 213 31.71 18.74 -11.02
C ASN A 213 32.47 19.82 -10.23
N ALA A 214 31.79 20.58 -9.38
CA ALA A 214 32.44 21.53 -8.47
C ALA A 214 33.24 20.80 -7.38
N TYR A 215 32.72 19.70 -6.82
CA TYR A 215 33.45 18.83 -5.89
C TYR A 215 34.64 18.12 -6.57
N ASP A 216 34.55 17.74 -7.85
CA ASP A 216 35.69 17.21 -8.63
C ASP A 216 36.65 18.33 -9.10
N SER A 217 36.26 19.59 -8.93
CA SER A 217 37.11 20.77 -9.15
C SER A 217 37.85 21.23 -7.90
N ASP A 218 37.58 20.62 -6.73
CA ASP A 218 38.44 20.78 -5.57
C ASP A 218 39.87 20.45 -6.02
N GLU A 219 40.75 21.38 -5.68
CA GLU A 219 42.16 21.50 -6.07
C GLU A 219 42.95 20.17 -6.01
N ASP A 220 42.48 19.20 -5.23
CA ASP A 220 43.06 17.88 -5.00
C ASP A 220 42.99 16.91 -6.19
N ALA A 221 42.02 17.01 -7.10
CA ALA A 221 41.98 16.16 -8.30
C ALA A 221 42.94 16.67 -9.39
N ARG A 222 43.07 17.99 -9.52
CA ARG A 222 44.06 18.65 -10.40
C ARG A 222 45.50 18.47 -9.91
N ARG A 223 45.72 18.42 -8.59
CA ARG A 223 47.03 18.07 -7.99
C ARG A 223 47.42 16.59 -8.18
N ARG A 224 46.48 15.71 -8.50
CA ARG A 224 46.74 14.28 -8.77
C ARG A 224 47.04 13.96 -10.23
N ARG A 225 46.71 14.84 -11.18
CA ARG A 225 47.17 14.70 -12.58
C ARG A 225 48.57 15.28 -12.69
N ILE A 226 49.57 14.46 -12.33
CA ILE A 226 50.97 14.79 -12.57
C ILE A 226 51.17 14.84 -14.09
N ASP A 227 51.44 16.02 -14.64
CA ASP A 227 51.86 16.13 -16.04
C ASP A 227 53.14 15.32 -16.23
N PRO A 228 53.19 14.37 -17.19
CA PRO A 228 54.36 13.50 -17.37
C PRO A 228 55.65 14.29 -17.70
N ASN A 229 55.51 15.54 -18.14
CA ASN A 229 56.61 16.44 -18.44
C ASN A 229 57.17 17.18 -17.20
N HIS A 230 56.45 17.17 -16.07
CA HIS A 230 56.87 17.79 -14.80
C HIS A 230 57.27 16.75 -13.74
N ILE A 231 57.51 15.50 -14.16
CA ILE A 231 58.07 14.49 -13.28
C ILE A 231 59.53 14.88 -12.98
N ILE A 232 59.82 15.18 -11.72
CA ILE A 232 61.18 15.44 -11.26
C ILE A 232 61.94 14.11 -11.31
N HIS A 233 62.73 13.91 -12.37
CA HIS A 233 63.72 12.84 -12.42
C HIS A 233 64.89 13.21 -11.51
N GLY A 234 64.81 12.82 -10.25
CA GLY A 234 65.98 12.83 -9.36
C GLY A 234 67.02 11.83 -9.85
N ASP A 235 68.31 12.11 -9.63
CA ASP A 235 69.45 11.26 -10.02
C ASP A 235 69.44 9.88 -9.31
N ILE A 236 68.54 9.73 -8.33
CA ILE A 236 68.29 8.49 -7.60
C ILE A 236 66.83 8.11 -7.85
N ILE A 237 66.60 7.21 -8.81
CA ILE A 237 65.29 6.55 -8.93
C ILE A 237 65.06 5.81 -7.61
N GLN A 238 63.94 6.07 -6.92
CA GLN A 238 63.54 5.35 -5.71
C GLN A 238 63.11 3.92 -6.07
N THR A 239 64.02 3.10 -6.59
CA THR A 239 63.76 1.69 -6.96
C THR A 239 63.28 0.88 -5.75
N ASN A 240 63.72 1.25 -4.54
CA ASN A 240 63.35 0.59 -3.29
C ASN A 240 62.00 1.06 -2.72
N ALA A 241 61.31 2.02 -3.35
CA ALA A 241 59.95 2.39 -2.95
C ALA A 241 58.89 1.48 -3.58
N PHE A 242 59.27 0.67 -4.58
CA PHE A 242 58.41 -0.26 -5.29
C PHE A 242 59.02 -1.66 -5.27
N ASP A 243 58.74 -2.40 -4.20
CA ASP A 243 59.10 -3.82 -4.14
C ASP A 243 58.03 -4.65 -4.86
N PRO A 244 58.32 -5.25 -6.04
CA PRO A 244 57.33 -6.04 -6.79
C PRO A 244 56.79 -7.21 -5.96
N ASP A 245 57.62 -7.77 -5.07
CA ASP A 245 57.24 -8.84 -4.16
C ASP A 245 56.16 -8.41 -3.15
N GLU A 246 56.12 -7.13 -2.74
CA GLU A 246 55.08 -6.63 -1.83
C GLU A 246 53.72 -6.58 -2.54
N PHE A 247 53.71 -6.18 -3.81
CA PHE A 247 52.50 -6.21 -4.65
C PHE A 247 51.98 -7.63 -4.83
N GLU A 248 52.85 -8.61 -5.07
CA GLU A 248 52.45 -10.01 -5.17
C GLU A 248 51.89 -10.56 -3.85
N ARG A 249 52.50 -10.20 -2.70
CA ARG A 249 51.98 -10.57 -1.37
C ARG A 249 50.61 -9.95 -1.12
N ARG A 250 50.45 -8.65 -1.40
CA ARG A 250 49.17 -7.95 -1.26
C ARG A 250 48.11 -8.54 -2.18
N ARG A 251 48.47 -8.90 -3.41
CA ARG A 251 47.57 -9.57 -4.35
C ARG A 251 47.11 -10.93 -3.83
N LYS A 252 48.03 -11.74 -3.29
CA LYS A 252 47.68 -13.04 -2.68
C LYS A 252 46.76 -12.87 -1.47
N GLN A 253 47.02 -11.87 -0.62
CA GLN A 253 46.13 -11.55 0.51
C GLN A 253 44.73 -11.17 0.03
N MET A 254 44.61 -10.30 -0.97
CA MET A 254 43.32 -9.97 -1.57
C MET A 254 42.62 -11.21 -2.16
N GLU A 255 43.35 -12.09 -2.85
CA GLU A 255 42.79 -13.34 -3.40
C GLU A 255 42.40 -14.36 -2.32
N GLU A 256 42.99 -14.30 -1.13
CA GLU A 256 42.63 -15.10 0.04
C GLU A 256 41.40 -14.51 0.75
N GLU A 257 41.38 -13.20 0.99
CA GLU A 257 40.22 -12.48 1.52
C GLU A 257 38.99 -12.63 0.63
N ASP A 258 39.16 -12.52 -0.70
CA ASP A 258 38.09 -12.74 -1.67
C ASP A 258 37.54 -14.17 -1.62
N ARG A 259 38.40 -15.17 -1.34
CA ARG A 259 37.97 -16.57 -1.16
C ARG A 259 37.18 -16.76 0.13
N GLU A 260 37.56 -16.08 1.21
CA GLU A 260 36.82 -16.11 2.48
C GLU A 260 35.48 -15.38 2.38
N LEU A 261 35.41 -14.30 1.62
CA LEU A 261 34.19 -13.53 1.38
C LEU A 261 33.17 -14.28 0.50
N GLN A 262 33.60 -15.19 -0.38
CA GLN A 262 32.70 -15.97 -1.23
C GLN A 262 31.74 -16.86 -0.43
N ASP A 263 32.12 -17.31 0.76
CA ASP A 263 31.28 -18.15 1.63
C ASP A 263 30.57 -17.34 2.74
N ALA A 264 30.74 -16.02 2.75
CA ALA A 264 30.05 -15.15 3.69
C ALA A 264 28.58 -15.00 3.26
N HIS A 265 27.66 -15.54 4.07
CA HIS A 265 26.22 -15.44 3.83
C HIS A 265 25.57 -14.38 4.70
N TYR A 266 24.45 -13.83 4.18
CA TYR A 266 23.65 -12.85 4.89
C TYR A 266 23.13 -13.39 6.23
N ASP A 267 23.45 -12.68 7.31
CA ASP A 267 22.99 -12.99 8.66
C ASP A 267 22.03 -11.90 9.14
N ALA A 268 20.73 -12.22 9.16
CA ALA A 268 19.75 -11.22 9.56
C ALA A 268 19.74 -10.97 11.07
N THR A 269 20.48 -11.70 11.90
CA THR A 269 20.61 -11.33 13.32
C THR A 269 21.36 -10.01 13.50
N LYS A 270 22.20 -9.65 12.52
CA LYS A 270 22.97 -8.39 12.46
C LYS A 270 22.16 -7.22 11.88
N GLU A 271 21.00 -7.49 11.28
CA GLU A 271 20.14 -6.46 10.70
C GLU A 271 19.26 -5.79 11.76
N VAL A 272 19.37 -4.47 11.89
CA VAL A 272 18.59 -3.65 12.84
C VAL A 272 17.24 -3.20 12.26
N ARG A 273 17.02 -3.38 10.96
CA ARG A 273 15.76 -2.99 10.29
C ARG A 273 14.62 -3.93 10.69
N THR A 274 13.40 -3.41 10.61
CA THR A 274 12.18 -4.21 10.82
C THR A 274 11.96 -5.15 9.65
N LYS A 275 11.97 -6.46 9.92
CA LYS A 275 11.74 -7.50 8.92
C LYS A 275 10.24 -7.61 8.61
N GLY A 276 9.92 -7.71 7.32
CA GLY A 276 8.53 -7.79 6.85
C GLY A 276 7.86 -9.14 7.11
N VAL A 277 6.59 -9.24 6.73
CA VAL A 277 5.87 -10.52 6.72
C VAL A 277 6.44 -11.46 5.67
N GLY A 278 6.65 -12.72 6.03
CA GLY A 278 7.29 -13.71 5.15
C GLY A 278 8.81 -13.69 5.17
N PHE A 279 9.44 -13.00 6.13
CA PHE A 279 10.88 -13.12 6.35
C PHE A 279 11.27 -14.54 6.80
N TYR A 280 12.27 -15.13 6.14
CA TYR A 280 12.83 -16.44 6.44
C TYR A 280 14.36 -16.32 6.61
N GLN A 281 14.89 -16.75 7.75
CA GLN A 281 16.33 -16.77 8.01
C GLN A 281 16.88 -18.15 7.68
N PHE A 282 17.91 -18.20 6.82
CA PHE A 282 18.63 -19.44 6.56
C PHE A 282 19.56 -19.81 7.71
N SER A 283 19.80 -21.11 7.87
CA SER A 283 20.86 -21.58 8.76
C SER A 283 22.23 -21.03 8.35
N GLN A 284 23.10 -20.80 9.35
CA GLN A 284 24.50 -20.45 9.12
C GLN A 284 25.34 -21.67 8.72
N ASP A 285 24.84 -22.88 9.01
CA ASP A 285 25.48 -24.12 8.58
C ASP A 285 25.23 -24.37 7.08
N SER A 286 26.31 -24.61 6.34
CA SER A 286 26.29 -24.65 4.86
C SER A 286 25.43 -25.81 4.33
N GLU A 287 25.46 -26.96 4.99
CA GLU A 287 24.65 -28.12 4.59
C GLU A 287 23.17 -27.91 4.86
N ALA A 288 22.82 -27.41 6.05
CA ALA A 288 21.46 -27.08 6.40
C ALA A 288 20.88 -26.01 5.46
N ARG A 289 21.66 -24.97 5.16
CA ARG A 289 21.28 -23.92 4.22
C ARG A 289 21.02 -24.45 2.81
N LYS A 290 21.85 -25.36 2.30
CA LYS A 290 21.65 -25.99 0.99
C LYS A 290 20.32 -26.77 0.95
N LYS A 291 20.03 -27.56 1.99
CA LYS A 291 18.76 -28.29 2.10
C LYS A 291 17.55 -27.36 2.17
N GLU A 292 17.66 -26.26 2.92
CA GLU A 292 16.61 -25.23 2.99
C GLU A 292 16.39 -24.57 1.63
N MET A 293 17.47 -24.28 0.89
CA MET A 293 17.40 -23.71 -0.45
C MET A 293 16.75 -24.68 -1.45
N GLU A 294 17.14 -25.96 -1.43
CA GLU A 294 16.52 -27.02 -2.24
C GLU A 294 15.03 -27.18 -1.93
N ALA A 295 14.64 -27.12 -0.66
CA ALA A 295 13.25 -27.18 -0.25
C ALA A 295 12.45 -26.00 -0.83
N LEU A 296 12.98 -24.77 -0.74
CA LEU A 296 12.34 -23.58 -1.30
C LEU A 296 12.21 -23.64 -2.83
N ILE A 297 13.23 -24.14 -3.52
CA ILE A 297 13.17 -24.37 -4.98
C ILE A 297 12.06 -25.37 -5.30
N SER A 298 11.96 -26.47 -4.54
CA SER A 298 10.91 -27.47 -4.74
C SER A 298 9.50 -26.91 -4.52
N GLU A 299 9.32 -26.02 -3.55
CA GLU A 299 8.05 -25.33 -3.31
C GLU A 299 7.73 -24.36 -4.45
N ARG A 300 8.73 -23.61 -4.90
CA ARG A 300 8.59 -22.72 -6.05
C ARG A 300 8.11 -23.49 -7.28
N ASP A 301 8.76 -24.60 -7.62
CA ASP A 301 8.39 -25.43 -8.76
C ASP A 301 6.95 -25.96 -8.65
N LYS A 302 6.52 -26.37 -7.45
CA LYS A 302 5.13 -26.79 -7.21
C LYS A 302 4.16 -25.64 -7.45
N THR A 303 4.43 -24.46 -6.92
CA THR A 303 3.55 -23.29 -7.10
C THR A 303 3.51 -22.80 -8.54
N GLU A 304 4.63 -22.86 -9.26
CA GLU A 304 4.69 -22.51 -10.68
C GLU A 304 3.88 -23.50 -11.52
N LYS A 305 4.02 -24.81 -11.26
CA LYS A 305 3.19 -25.84 -11.91
C LYS A 305 1.70 -25.65 -11.64
N GLU A 306 1.31 -25.34 -10.41
CA GLU A 306 -0.09 -25.05 -10.05
C GLU A 306 -0.63 -23.79 -10.73
N ARG A 307 0.18 -22.74 -10.85
CA ARG A 307 -0.19 -21.51 -11.56
C ARG A 307 -0.42 -21.78 -13.04
N VAL A 308 0.51 -22.46 -13.69
CA VAL A 308 0.38 -22.85 -15.10
C VAL A 308 -0.86 -23.73 -15.31
N ALA A 309 -1.07 -24.74 -14.46
CA ALA A 309 -2.26 -25.61 -14.57
C ALA A 309 -3.58 -24.85 -14.37
N LYS A 310 -3.60 -23.82 -13.50
CA LYS A 310 -4.76 -22.97 -13.31
C LYS A 310 -5.00 -22.05 -14.51
N GLU A 311 -3.95 -21.52 -15.11
CA GLU A 311 -4.01 -20.69 -16.31
C GLU A 311 -4.50 -21.49 -17.51
N THR A 312 -3.95 -22.67 -17.77
CA THR A 312 -4.41 -23.55 -18.85
C THR A 312 -5.88 -23.91 -18.70
N ARG A 313 -6.32 -24.31 -17.49
CA ARG A 313 -7.74 -24.58 -17.21
C ARG A 313 -8.63 -23.35 -17.44
N ARG A 314 -8.13 -22.15 -17.11
CA ARG A 314 -8.86 -20.89 -17.35
C ARG A 314 -8.98 -20.60 -18.84
N GLU A 315 -7.93 -20.85 -19.61
CA GLU A 315 -7.92 -20.70 -21.06
C GLU A 315 -8.83 -21.71 -21.75
N GLU A 316 -8.81 -22.98 -21.36
CA GLU A 316 -9.74 -24.00 -21.86
C GLU A 316 -11.19 -23.60 -21.61
N ARG A 317 -11.50 -23.15 -20.38
CA ARG A 317 -12.84 -22.64 -20.05
C ARG A 317 -13.21 -21.43 -20.91
N ARG A 318 -12.26 -20.53 -21.18
CA ARG A 318 -12.49 -19.36 -22.03
C ARG A 318 -12.78 -19.78 -23.48
N LYS A 319 -11.99 -20.70 -24.04
CA LYS A 319 -12.20 -21.25 -25.39
C LYS A 319 -13.56 -21.93 -25.52
N GLU A 320 -13.98 -22.72 -24.53
CA GLU A 320 -15.29 -23.37 -24.55
C GLU A 320 -16.44 -22.34 -24.47
N VAL A 321 -16.30 -21.30 -23.65
CA VAL A 321 -17.29 -20.22 -23.58
C VAL A 321 -17.34 -19.43 -24.89
N GLU A 322 -16.19 -19.17 -25.53
CA GLU A 322 -16.12 -18.50 -26.84
C GLU A 322 -16.78 -19.35 -27.93
N ARG A 323 -16.49 -20.66 -28.00
CA ARG A 323 -17.14 -21.62 -28.91
C ARG A 323 -18.66 -21.62 -28.74
N ARG A 324 -19.15 -21.71 -27.49
CA ARG A 324 -20.58 -21.65 -27.18
C ARG A 324 -21.20 -20.29 -27.57
N ARG A 325 -20.46 -19.20 -27.41
CA ARG A 325 -20.90 -17.85 -27.80
C ARG A 325 -21.03 -17.74 -29.32
N GLU A 326 -20.12 -18.32 -30.08
CA GLU A 326 -20.18 -18.37 -31.54
C GLU A 326 -21.35 -19.22 -32.04
N GLU A 327 -21.57 -20.39 -31.46
CA GLU A 327 -22.75 -21.23 -31.79
C GLU A 327 -24.06 -20.49 -31.53
N LEU A 328 -24.16 -19.78 -30.39
CA LEU A 328 -25.33 -18.96 -30.09
C LEU A 328 -25.48 -17.78 -31.07
N LYS A 329 -24.39 -17.15 -31.50
CA LYS A 329 -24.42 -16.12 -32.55
C LYS A 329 -24.92 -16.69 -33.88
N LYS A 330 -24.41 -17.84 -34.32
CA LYS A 330 -24.85 -18.52 -35.55
C LYS A 330 -26.34 -18.89 -35.48
N ARG A 331 -26.80 -19.47 -34.37
CA ARG A 331 -28.23 -19.77 -34.15
C ARG A 331 -29.10 -18.52 -34.14
N ARG A 332 -28.61 -17.41 -33.58
CA ARG A 332 -29.32 -16.13 -33.60
C ARG A 332 -29.39 -15.55 -35.02
N GLN A 333 -28.30 -15.58 -35.77
CA GLN A 333 -28.28 -15.13 -37.17
C GLN A 333 -29.24 -15.96 -38.03
N GLY A 334 -29.24 -17.29 -37.89
CA GLY A 334 -30.21 -18.17 -38.57
C GLY A 334 -31.66 -17.81 -38.25
N LYS A 335 -32.01 -17.64 -36.97
CA LYS A 335 -33.36 -17.24 -36.56
C LYS A 335 -33.76 -15.83 -37.03
N GLN A 336 -32.83 -14.88 -37.09
CA GLN A 336 -33.09 -13.55 -37.62
C GLN A 336 -33.30 -13.61 -39.15
N GLY A 337 -32.53 -14.44 -39.85
CA GLY A 337 -32.71 -14.71 -41.28
C GLY A 337 -34.05 -15.39 -41.57
N GLU A 338 -34.43 -16.41 -40.80
CA GLU A 338 -35.75 -17.06 -40.89
C GLU A 338 -36.88 -16.07 -40.60
N ARG A 339 -36.74 -15.24 -39.55
CA ARG A 339 -37.76 -14.24 -39.22
C ARG A 339 -37.89 -13.15 -40.29
N TRP A 340 -36.77 -12.74 -40.89
CA TRP A 340 -36.76 -11.82 -42.02
C TRP A 340 -37.36 -12.44 -43.29
N LEU A 341 -37.05 -13.70 -43.59
CA LEU A 341 -37.66 -14.44 -44.70
C LEU A 341 -39.17 -14.63 -44.48
N GLN A 342 -39.60 -14.87 -43.25
CA GLN A 342 -41.01 -15.03 -42.91
C GLN A 342 -41.77 -13.71 -43.02
N SER A 343 -41.22 -12.60 -42.52
CA SER A 343 -41.83 -11.28 -42.75
C SER A 343 -41.85 -10.90 -44.23
N PHE A 344 -40.80 -11.24 -44.97
CA PHE A 344 -40.74 -11.00 -46.41
C PHE A 344 -41.78 -11.83 -47.16
N LEU A 345 -41.95 -13.11 -46.85
CA LEU A 345 -42.99 -13.96 -47.44
C LEU A 345 -44.39 -13.47 -47.09
N ASP A 346 -44.63 -13.04 -45.85
CA ASP A 346 -45.94 -12.52 -45.41
C ASP A 346 -46.28 -11.17 -46.08
N GLU A 347 -45.28 -10.34 -46.42
CA GLU A 347 -45.46 -9.07 -47.15
C GLU A 347 -45.65 -9.26 -48.66
N THR A 348 -45.18 -10.36 -49.25
CA THR A 348 -45.30 -10.59 -50.70
C THR A 348 -46.73 -10.71 -51.27
N PRO A 349 -47.73 -11.35 -50.62
CA PRO A 349 -49.11 -11.33 -51.12
C PRO A 349 -49.77 -9.94 -51.03
N GLU A 350 -49.35 -9.08 -50.09
CA GLU A 350 -49.87 -7.71 -50.00
C GLU A 350 -49.28 -6.80 -51.10
N LEU A 351 -48.01 -6.96 -51.45
CA LEU A 351 -47.36 -6.18 -52.51
C LEU A 351 -47.83 -6.59 -53.91
N LEU A 352 -48.07 -7.88 -54.17
CA LEU A 352 -48.66 -8.32 -55.44
C LEU A 352 -50.14 -7.88 -55.60
N ASN A 353 -50.91 -7.84 -54.53
CA ASN A 353 -52.31 -7.38 -54.58
C ASN A 353 -52.42 -5.85 -54.72
N LYS A 354 -51.46 -5.06 -54.21
CA LYS A 354 -51.44 -3.59 -54.36
C LYS A 354 -51.13 -3.12 -55.78
N THR A 355 -50.32 -3.87 -56.54
CA THR A 355 -50.05 -3.56 -57.95
C THR A 355 -51.21 -3.93 -58.90
N GLY A 356 -52.23 -4.64 -58.41
CA GLY A 356 -53.42 -5.01 -59.17
C GLY A 356 -54.60 -4.05 -59.04
N SER A 357 -54.62 -3.14 -58.06
CA SER A 357 -55.78 -2.25 -57.81
C SER A 357 -55.66 -0.83 -58.37
N ASP A 358 -54.47 -0.39 -58.80
CA ASP A 358 -54.23 0.97 -59.31
C ASP A 358 -54.30 1.09 -60.84
N GLY A 359 -54.83 0.06 -61.52
CA GLY A 359 -54.86 -0.03 -62.99
C GLY A 359 -56.21 0.25 -63.67
N ASN A 360 -57.28 0.61 -62.95
CA ASN A 360 -58.62 0.72 -63.53
C ASN A 360 -59.34 2.01 -63.17
N ASP A 361 -58.77 3.16 -63.54
CA ASP A 361 -59.52 4.43 -63.50
C ASP A 361 -58.97 5.49 -64.48
N GLN A 362 -58.87 5.18 -65.78
CA GLN A 362 -58.81 6.17 -66.86
C GLN A 362 -59.33 5.58 -68.19
N SER A 363 -60.64 5.73 -68.46
CA SER A 363 -61.22 5.97 -69.81
C SER A 363 -62.75 5.79 -69.79
N GLN A 364 -63.47 6.88 -69.58
CA GLN A 364 -64.84 7.04 -70.10
C GLN A 364 -64.86 8.34 -70.91
N ASP A 365 -64.94 8.18 -72.23
CA ASP A 365 -65.59 9.08 -73.18
C ASP A 365 -66.73 8.28 -73.82
#